data_AF-A0A2W5FPG3-F1
#
_entry.id   AF-A0A2W5FPG3-F1
#
_cell.length_a   1.000
_cell.length_b   1.000
_cell.length_c   1.000
_cell.angle_alpha   90.00
_cell.angle_beta   90.00
_cell.angle_gamma   90.00
#
_symmetry.space_group_name_H-M   'P 1'
#
loop_
_entity.id
_entity.type
_entity.pdbx_description
1 polymer ?
#
loop_
_entity_poly.entity_id
_entity_poly.type
_entity_poly.pdbx_seq_one_letter_code
_entity_poly.pdbx_strand_id
1 'polypeptide(L)'
;MPRRLKALMEIVQQEVIKFSKHNESIASQTNFLAMNATIEAARSGDAGKGFTVVAHEVKSLAKQAKENSDAFRNTILGRISNGLGMADKLVGEVEGTRLMDMSQTLVQIIVRNLFERTADCRWWATDDAFYKCLENPTEENAAWAAKRLNMINLFYTVYMNLILADKNGKIIAISNTAAYPNITGMSVANEKWFRDGMMTTRGDQYVVDDIHNSSIHNHNPVAVYGATVRRGGDLDGETLGVLGVFFDWGPQAESIVSKEPTLSAEEWKRTRVMLLDKNFRIIAASDNIDIYKTFPLAVEGSKRAYLDEQGNTVAYAKTLGYEEYDGLGWYGVVVQKPVSKDEILKSI
;
A
#
# COMPACT_ATOMS: atom_id res chain seq x y z
N MET A 1 -7.08 -19.18 4.86
CA MET A 1 -8.25 -19.91 5.40
C MET A 1 -9.56 -19.54 4.69
N PRO A 2 -9.99 -18.26 4.60
CA PRO A 2 -11.31 -17.91 4.05
C PRO A 2 -11.45 -18.18 2.54
N ARG A 3 -10.40 -17.92 1.73
CA ARG A 3 -10.39 -18.23 0.28
C ARG A 3 -10.47 -19.73 -0.03
N ARG A 4 -9.84 -20.59 0.79
CA ARG A 4 -9.95 -22.06 0.64
C ARG A 4 -11.36 -22.53 0.93
N LEU A 5 -11.98 -22.01 1.98
CA LEU A 5 -13.38 -22.29 2.31
C LEU A 5 -14.30 -21.89 1.16
N LYS A 6 -14.09 -20.71 0.57
CA LYS A 6 -14.83 -20.26 -0.61
C LYS A 6 -14.68 -21.23 -1.79
N ALA A 7 -13.45 -21.61 -2.13
CA ALA A 7 -13.21 -22.56 -3.23
C ALA A 7 -13.86 -23.93 -2.97
N LEU A 8 -13.75 -24.47 -1.75
CA LEU A 8 -14.42 -25.70 -1.35
C LEU A 8 -15.95 -25.60 -1.50
N MET A 9 -16.54 -24.48 -1.05
CA MET A 9 -17.97 -24.24 -1.20
C MET A 9 -18.41 -24.16 -2.67
N GLU A 10 -17.61 -23.56 -3.54
CA GLU A 10 -17.85 -23.55 -5.01
C GLU A 10 -17.81 -24.97 -5.59
N ILE A 11 -16.85 -25.81 -5.16
CA ILE A 11 -16.76 -27.22 -5.60
C ILE A 11 -18.00 -27.99 -5.16
N VAL A 12 -18.35 -27.92 -3.87
CA VAL A 12 -19.54 -28.58 -3.31
C VAL A 12 -20.81 -28.10 -4.02
N GLN A 13 -20.90 -26.81 -4.37
CA GLN A 13 -22.02 -26.28 -5.16
C GLN A 13 -22.18 -27.01 -6.49
N GLN A 14 -21.07 -27.19 -7.22
CA GLN A 14 -21.07 -27.88 -8.51
C GLN A 14 -21.44 -29.37 -8.36
N GLU A 15 -20.94 -30.03 -7.33
CA GLU A 15 -21.27 -31.43 -7.04
C GLU A 15 -22.76 -31.61 -6.70
N VAL A 16 -23.33 -30.73 -5.87
CA VAL A 16 -24.76 -30.74 -5.54
C VAL A 16 -25.61 -30.55 -6.79
N ILE A 17 -25.26 -29.60 -7.67
CA ILE A 17 -25.96 -29.39 -8.93
C ILE A 17 -25.89 -30.66 -9.80
N LYS A 18 -24.72 -31.28 -9.91
CA LYS A 18 -24.52 -32.49 -10.72
C LYS A 18 -25.33 -33.67 -10.16
N PHE A 19 -25.31 -33.87 -8.84
CA PHE A 19 -26.03 -34.94 -8.16
C PHE A 19 -27.55 -34.76 -8.30
N SER A 20 -28.08 -33.55 -8.05
CA SER A 20 -29.51 -33.28 -8.21
C SER A 20 -29.99 -33.52 -9.64
N LYS A 21 -29.22 -33.09 -10.66
CA LYS A 21 -29.55 -33.38 -12.07
C LYS A 21 -29.62 -34.88 -12.36
N HIS A 22 -28.70 -35.66 -11.78
CA HIS A 22 -28.70 -37.11 -11.96
C HIS A 22 -29.94 -37.75 -11.32
N ASN A 23 -30.30 -37.35 -10.09
CA ASN A 23 -31.52 -37.83 -9.42
C ASN A 23 -32.80 -37.42 -10.13
N GLU A 24 -32.89 -36.19 -10.65
CA GLU A 24 -34.02 -35.75 -11.47
C GLU A 24 -34.19 -36.63 -12.71
N SER A 25 -33.08 -37.03 -13.35
CA SER A 25 -33.10 -37.97 -14.48
C SER A 25 -33.60 -39.35 -14.07
N ILE A 26 -33.14 -39.89 -12.93
CA ILE A 26 -33.60 -41.19 -12.42
C ILE A 26 -35.10 -41.13 -12.11
N ALA A 27 -35.54 -40.13 -11.35
CA ALA A 27 -36.95 -39.97 -11.00
C ALA A 27 -37.84 -39.83 -12.25
N SER A 28 -37.36 -39.12 -13.27
CA SER A 28 -38.06 -39.00 -14.56
C SER A 28 -38.17 -40.36 -15.26
N GLN A 29 -37.08 -41.13 -15.35
CA GLN A 29 -37.09 -42.47 -15.94
C GLN A 29 -37.99 -43.44 -15.17
N THR A 30 -37.96 -43.43 -13.83
CA THR A 30 -38.83 -44.25 -12.98
C THR A 30 -40.30 -43.88 -13.20
N ASN A 31 -40.62 -42.59 -13.34
CA ASN A 31 -41.97 -42.14 -13.65
C ASN A 31 -42.43 -42.62 -15.05
N PHE A 32 -41.55 -42.61 -16.06
CA PHE A 32 -41.86 -43.18 -17.38
C PHE A 32 -42.09 -44.69 -17.33
N LEU A 33 -41.26 -45.44 -16.60
CA LEU A 33 -41.43 -46.88 -16.40
C LEU A 33 -42.77 -47.21 -15.71
N ALA A 34 -43.11 -46.46 -14.66
CA ALA A 34 -44.38 -46.61 -13.96
C ALA A 34 -45.58 -46.28 -14.86
N MET A 35 -45.45 -45.26 -15.72
CA MET A 35 -46.48 -44.91 -16.69
C MET A 35 -46.69 -46.03 -17.72
N ASN A 36 -45.60 -46.61 -18.25
CA ASN A 36 -45.69 -47.75 -19.17
C ASN A 36 -46.32 -48.97 -18.48
N ALA A 37 -45.95 -49.26 -17.23
CA ALA A 37 -46.56 -50.32 -16.44
C ALA A 37 -48.06 -50.09 -16.18
N THR A 38 -48.47 -48.84 -15.97
CA THR A 38 -49.89 -48.46 -15.82
C THR A 38 -50.68 -48.73 -17.10
N ILE A 39 -50.10 -48.42 -18.27
CA ILE A 39 -50.71 -48.68 -19.58
C ILE A 39 -50.87 -50.18 -19.82
N GLU A 40 -49.85 -50.98 -19.54
CA GLU A 40 -49.89 -52.43 -19.77
C GLU A 40 -50.82 -53.15 -18.76
N ALA A 41 -50.89 -52.66 -17.51
CA ALA A 41 -51.85 -53.13 -16.53
C ALA A 41 -53.29 -52.86 -16.96
N ALA A 42 -53.57 -51.68 -17.53
CA ALA A 42 -54.88 -51.35 -18.08
C ALA A 42 -55.24 -52.24 -19.30
N ARG A 43 -54.26 -52.53 -20.16
CA ARG A 43 -54.41 -53.40 -21.32
C ARG A 43 -54.72 -54.85 -20.94
N SER A 44 -54.18 -55.31 -19.81
CA SER A 44 -54.38 -56.67 -19.29
C SER A 44 -55.74 -56.88 -18.60
N GLY A 45 -56.60 -55.85 -18.54
CA GLY A 45 -57.96 -55.95 -18.00
C GLY A 45 -57.98 -56.41 -16.54
N ASP A 46 -58.81 -57.40 -16.22
CA ASP A 46 -58.97 -57.91 -14.85
C ASP A 46 -57.69 -58.53 -14.26
N ALA A 47 -56.82 -59.12 -15.09
CA ALA A 47 -55.55 -59.70 -14.66
C ALA A 47 -54.52 -58.63 -14.25
N GLY A 48 -54.67 -57.39 -14.72
CA GLY A 48 -53.75 -56.28 -14.45
C GLY A 48 -54.06 -55.46 -13.20
N LYS A 49 -55.19 -55.68 -12.52
CA LYS A 49 -55.65 -54.87 -11.38
C LYS A 49 -54.61 -54.71 -10.26
N GLY A 50 -53.91 -55.78 -9.90
CA GLY A 50 -52.84 -55.73 -8.89
C GLY A 50 -51.61 -54.93 -9.36
N PHE A 51 -51.25 -55.04 -10.64
CA PHE A 51 -50.15 -54.27 -11.24
C PHE A 51 -50.46 -52.77 -11.35
N THR A 52 -51.71 -52.39 -11.55
CA THR A 52 -52.14 -50.97 -11.55
C THR A 52 -51.82 -50.28 -10.23
N VAL A 53 -52.05 -50.95 -9.10
CA VAL A 53 -51.77 -50.40 -7.76
C VAL A 53 -50.26 -50.17 -7.58
N VAL A 54 -49.44 -51.17 -7.95
CA VAL A 54 -47.98 -51.07 -7.87
C VAL A 54 -47.46 -49.95 -8.78
N ALA A 55 -47.96 -49.87 -10.02
CA ALA A 55 -47.55 -48.83 -10.96
C ALA A 55 -47.89 -47.42 -10.45
N HIS A 56 -49.06 -47.24 -9.83
CA HIS A 56 -49.44 -45.97 -9.19
C HIS A 56 -48.52 -45.61 -8.02
N GLU A 57 -48.17 -46.58 -7.17
CA GLU A 57 -47.27 -46.37 -6.04
C GLU A 57 -45.87 -45.97 -6.52
N VAL A 58 -45.32 -46.67 -7.53
CA VAL A 58 -44.01 -46.33 -8.12
C VAL A 58 -44.04 -44.94 -8.75
N LYS A 59 -45.14 -44.57 -9.43
CA LYS A 59 -45.31 -43.23 -9.99
C LYS A 59 -45.34 -42.15 -8.90
N SER A 60 -46.05 -42.41 -7.81
CA SER A 60 -46.11 -41.52 -6.64
C SER A 60 -44.73 -41.36 -6.01
N LEU A 61 -44.00 -42.45 -5.78
CA LEU A 61 -42.63 -42.45 -5.25
C LEU A 61 -41.67 -41.69 -6.17
N ALA A 62 -41.76 -41.87 -7.49
CA ALA A 62 -40.94 -41.13 -8.44
C ALA A 62 -41.20 -39.62 -8.39
N LYS A 63 -42.47 -39.21 -8.27
CA LYS A 63 -42.85 -37.80 -8.10
C LYS A 63 -42.31 -37.23 -6.78
N GLN A 64 -42.49 -37.93 -5.67
CA GLN A 64 -41.97 -37.53 -4.36
C GLN A 64 -40.43 -37.44 -4.37
N ALA A 65 -39.75 -38.38 -5.03
CA ALA A 65 -38.29 -38.35 -5.16
C ALA A 65 -37.80 -37.11 -5.93
N LYS A 66 -38.51 -36.71 -6.97
CA LYS A 66 -38.23 -35.47 -7.71
C LYS A 66 -38.45 -34.24 -6.84
N GLU A 67 -39.61 -34.12 -6.19
CA GLU A 67 -39.94 -32.99 -5.31
C GLU A 67 -38.93 -32.85 -4.15
N ASN A 68 -38.55 -33.97 -3.53
CA ASN A 68 -37.53 -34.00 -2.49
C ASN A 68 -36.16 -33.60 -3.02
N SER A 69 -35.79 -34.03 -4.23
CA SER A 69 -34.51 -33.64 -4.86
C SER A 69 -34.45 -32.15 -5.18
N ASP A 70 -35.55 -31.58 -5.67
CA ASP A 70 -35.69 -30.14 -5.92
C ASP A 70 -35.63 -29.32 -4.61
N ALA A 71 -36.35 -29.76 -3.57
CA ALA A 71 -36.33 -29.12 -2.25
C ALA A 71 -34.92 -29.17 -1.61
N PHE A 72 -34.24 -30.32 -1.71
CA PHE A 72 -32.86 -30.48 -1.27
C PHE A 72 -31.92 -29.54 -2.03
N ARG A 73 -31.99 -29.53 -3.37
CA ARG A 73 -31.18 -28.65 -4.23
C ARG A 73 -31.32 -27.20 -3.81
N ASN A 74 -32.56 -26.70 -3.71
CA ASN A 74 -32.82 -25.30 -3.36
C ASN A 74 -32.31 -24.96 -1.95
N THR A 75 -32.54 -25.84 -0.98
CA THR A 75 -32.09 -25.64 0.40
C THR A 75 -30.57 -25.58 0.51
N ILE A 76 -29.87 -26.53 -0.11
CA ILE A 76 -28.42 -26.61 -0.03
C ILE A 76 -27.77 -25.49 -0.83
N LEU A 77 -28.26 -25.17 -2.03
CA LEU A 77 -27.75 -24.03 -2.81
C LEU A 77 -27.94 -22.70 -2.09
N GLY A 78 -29.09 -22.49 -1.41
CA GLY A 78 -29.32 -21.31 -0.58
C GLY A 78 -28.32 -21.21 0.58
N ARG A 79 -28.06 -22.32 1.28
CA ARG A 79 -27.06 -22.38 2.37
C ARG A 79 -25.64 -22.12 1.86
N ILE A 80 -25.26 -22.70 0.71
CA ILE A 80 -23.95 -22.47 0.09
C ILE A 80 -23.81 -21.00 -0.32
N SER A 81 -24.82 -20.40 -0.94
CA SER A 81 -24.79 -18.98 -1.33
C SER A 81 -24.61 -18.05 -0.13
N ASN A 82 -25.31 -18.30 0.98
CA ASN A 82 -25.11 -17.58 2.23
C ASN A 82 -23.68 -17.76 2.78
N GLY A 83 -23.17 -18.99 2.76
CA GLY A 83 -21.81 -19.31 3.19
C GLY A 83 -20.74 -18.59 2.35
N LEU A 84 -20.92 -18.53 1.03
CA LEU A 84 -20.05 -17.79 0.11
C LEU A 84 -20.07 -16.29 0.42
N GLY A 85 -21.24 -15.71 0.67
CA GLY A 85 -21.35 -14.30 1.05
C GLY A 85 -20.68 -13.97 2.38
N MET A 86 -20.75 -14.89 3.37
CA MET A 86 -20.01 -14.75 4.63
C MET A 86 -18.50 -14.90 4.43
N ALA A 87 -18.07 -15.85 3.61
CA ALA A 87 -16.66 -16.05 3.30
C ALA A 87 -16.07 -14.80 2.61
N ASP A 88 -16.80 -14.16 1.71
CA ASP A 88 -16.36 -12.93 1.05
C ASP A 88 -16.19 -11.77 2.02
N LYS A 89 -17.11 -11.60 2.98
CA LYS A 89 -16.95 -10.61 4.05
C LYS A 89 -15.71 -10.90 4.90
N LEU A 90 -15.50 -12.15 5.29
CA LEU A 90 -14.34 -12.54 6.09
C LEU A 90 -13.02 -12.36 5.33
N VAL A 91 -12.97 -12.65 4.02
CA VAL A 91 -11.79 -12.36 3.18
C VAL A 91 -11.50 -10.86 3.22
N GLY A 92 -12.51 -10.02 2.94
CA GLY A 92 -12.36 -8.57 2.91
C GLY A 92 -11.92 -8.00 4.26
N GLU A 93 -12.52 -8.45 5.36
CA GLU A 93 -12.19 -7.98 6.71
C GLU A 93 -10.80 -8.45 7.15
N VAL A 94 -10.47 -9.74 7.02
CA VAL A 94 -9.19 -10.27 7.53
C VAL A 94 -8.01 -9.83 6.66
N GLU A 95 -8.11 -9.95 5.34
CA GLU A 95 -7.03 -9.53 4.44
C GLU A 95 -6.91 -8.00 4.44
N GLY A 96 -8.03 -7.28 4.37
CA GLY A 96 -8.05 -5.82 4.40
C GLY A 96 -7.44 -5.24 5.68
N THR A 97 -7.83 -5.77 6.85
CA THR A 97 -7.30 -5.30 8.14
C THR A 97 -5.79 -5.52 8.23
N ARG A 98 -5.29 -6.71 7.88
CA ARG A 98 -3.85 -6.99 7.93
C ARG A 98 -3.03 -6.07 7.02
N LEU A 99 -3.50 -5.85 5.78
CA LEU A 99 -2.79 -4.98 4.83
C LEU A 99 -2.90 -3.50 5.21
N MET A 100 -3.99 -3.11 5.87
CA MET A 100 -4.16 -1.77 6.44
C MET A 100 -3.19 -1.54 7.60
N ASP A 101 -3.05 -2.48 8.53
CA ASP A 101 -2.10 -2.39 9.64
C ASP A 101 -0.65 -2.32 9.14
N MET A 102 -0.34 -3.07 8.09
CA MET A 102 0.95 -2.98 7.41
C MET A 102 1.15 -1.58 6.79
N SER A 103 0.17 -1.08 6.04
CA SER A 103 0.22 0.25 5.44
C SER A 103 0.41 1.35 6.49
N GLN A 104 -0.27 1.25 7.64
CA GLN A 104 -0.13 2.15 8.78
C GLN A 104 1.27 2.08 9.37
N THR A 105 1.79 0.88 9.59
CA THR A 105 3.13 0.69 10.18
C THR A 105 4.21 1.29 9.28
N LEU A 106 4.20 0.97 7.99
CA LEU A 106 5.20 1.42 7.03
C LEU A 106 5.25 2.95 6.91
N VAL A 107 4.09 3.59 6.79
CA VAL A 107 4.03 5.05 6.66
C VAL A 107 4.40 5.77 7.97
N GLN A 108 4.19 5.12 9.12
CA GLN A 108 4.57 5.69 10.42
C GLN A 108 6.06 5.58 10.71
N ILE A 109 6.72 4.48 10.30
CA ILE A 109 8.17 4.35 10.43
C ILE A 109 8.87 5.51 9.73
N ILE A 110 8.48 5.81 8.48
CA ILE A 110 9.15 6.87 7.72
C ILE A 110 8.88 8.26 8.30
N VAL A 111 7.66 8.56 8.76
CA VAL A 111 7.37 9.85 9.43
C VAL A 111 8.22 10.03 10.67
N ARG A 112 8.36 8.99 11.49
CA ARG A 112 9.18 9.05 12.70
C ARG A 112 10.67 9.25 12.38
N ASN A 113 11.18 8.56 11.35
CA ASN A 113 12.56 8.73 10.90
C ASN A 113 12.85 10.16 10.39
N LEU A 114 11.85 10.79 9.79
CA LEU A 114 11.92 12.15 9.25
C LEU A 114 11.74 13.23 10.33
N PHE A 115 11.04 12.94 11.44
CA PHE A 115 10.80 13.88 12.53
C PHE A 115 12.09 14.49 13.10
N GLU A 116 13.08 13.66 13.41
CA GLU A 116 14.35 14.11 14.01
C GLU A 116 15.07 15.14 13.12
N ARG A 117 14.88 15.08 11.80
CA ARG A 117 15.52 15.99 10.83
C ARG A 117 15.02 17.42 10.94
N THR A 118 13.79 17.59 11.44
CA THR A 118 13.22 18.91 11.71
C THR A 118 13.99 19.65 12.81
N ALA A 119 14.45 18.94 13.85
CA ALA A 119 15.25 19.51 14.92
C ALA A 119 16.72 19.68 14.49
N ASP A 120 17.28 18.64 13.86
CA ASP A 120 18.67 18.63 13.38
C ASP A 120 19.01 19.86 12.52
N CYS A 121 18.20 20.15 11.50
CA CYS A 121 18.50 21.25 10.57
C CYS A 121 18.49 22.63 11.26
N ARG A 122 17.54 22.86 12.18
CA ARG A 122 17.43 24.11 12.95
C ARG A 122 18.61 24.28 13.90
N TRP A 123 18.98 23.21 14.60
CA TRP A 123 20.12 23.23 15.52
C TRP A 123 21.44 23.48 14.78
N TRP A 124 21.65 22.83 13.63
CA TRP A 124 22.88 23.06 12.86
C TRP A 124 22.92 24.45 12.23
N ALA A 125 21.79 25.05 11.89
CA ALA A 125 21.74 26.41 11.35
C ALA A 125 22.26 27.48 12.35
N THR A 126 22.41 27.15 13.64
CA THR A 126 22.99 28.05 14.65
C THR A 126 24.50 27.88 14.84
N ASP A 127 25.17 27.01 14.07
CA ASP A 127 26.62 26.79 14.18
C ASP A 127 27.41 28.06 13.83
N ASP A 128 28.41 28.39 14.65
CA ASP A 128 29.17 29.62 14.52
C ASP A 128 30.01 29.69 13.25
N ALA A 129 30.45 28.55 12.74
CA ALA A 129 31.13 28.50 11.46
C ALA A 129 30.24 28.93 10.30
N PHE A 130 28.92 28.69 10.39
CA PHE A 130 28.00 28.97 9.29
C PHE A 130 27.68 30.46 9.23
N TYR A 131 27.19 31.06 10.32
CA TYR A 131 26.84 32.47 10.29
C TYR A 131 28.08 33.37 10.12
N LYS A 132 29.23 33.05 10.75
CA LYS A 132 30.47 33.84 10.53
C LYS A 132 30.96 33.77 9.09
N CYS A 133 30.80 32.61 8.44
CA CYS A 133 31.14 32.45 7.03
C CYS A 133 30.22 33.28 6.14
N LEU A 134 28.92 33.33 6.41
CA LEU A 134 27.99 34.15 5.63
C LEU A 134 28.14 35.67 5.89
N GLU A 135 28.55 36.06 7.10
CA GLU A 135 28.87 37.46 7.42
C GLU A 135 30.16 37.94 6.74
N ASN A 136 31.16 37.06 6.64
CA ASN A 136 32.45 37.36 6.03
C ASN A 136 32.93 36.16 5.18
N PRO A 137 32.54 36.08 3.90
CA PRO A 137 32.75 34.89 3.05
C PRO A 137 34.18 34.85 2.48
N THR A 138 35.18 34.71 3.34
CA THR A 138 36.56 34.43 2.97
C THR A 138 36.76 32.95 2.64
N GLU A 139 37.82 32.63 1.91
CA GLU A 139 38.20 31.24 1.61
C GLU A 139 38.43 30.42 2.89
N GLU A 140 39.06 31.04 3.90
CA GLU A 140 39.29 30.44 5.21
C GLU A 140 37.98 30.12 5.94
N ASN A 141 37.04 31.06 5.99
CA ASN A 141 35.75 30.84 6.64
C ASN A 141 34.90 29.79 5.90
N ALA A 142 34.92 29.79 4.57
CA ALA A 142 34.24 28.78 3.76
C ALA A 142 34.84 27.38 3.99
N ALA A 143 36.17 27.27 4.06
CA ALA A 143 36.84 26.01 4.37
C ALA A 143 36.51 25.51 5.79
N TRP A 144 36.41 26.43 6.77
CA TRP A 144 35.99 26.09 8.13
C TRP A 144 34.53 25.61 8.20
N ALA A 145 33.61 26.31 7.53
CA ALA A 145 32.21 25.90 7.41
C ALA A 145 32.10 24.51 6.75
N ALA A 146 32.82 24.26 5.65
CA ALA A 146 32.86 22.96 4.99
C ALA A 146 33.37 21.85 5.94
N LYS A 147 34.43 22.13 6.72
CA LYS A 147 34.93 21.17 7.72
C LYS A 147 33.90 20.83 8.79
N ARG A 148 33.11 21.81 9.24
CA ARG A 148 32.01 21.59 10.20
C ARG A 148 30.87 20.77 9.58
N LEU A 149 30.46 21.11 8.35
CA LEU A 149 29.47 20.35 7.59
C LEU A 149 29.91 18.89 7.41
N ASN A 150 31.17 18.64 7.03
CA ASN A 150 31.74 17.29 6.91
C ASN A 150 31.67 16.51 8.23
N MET A 151 31.97 17.18 9.35
CA MET A 151 31.92 16.55 10.69
C MET A 151 30.50 16.12 11.04
N ILE A 152 29.50 16.96 10.75
CA ILE A 152 28.08 16.60 10.94
C ILE A 152 27.75 15.39 10.07
N ASN A 153 28.06 15.44 8.78
CA ASN A 153 27.71 14.34 7.87
C ASN A 153 28.40 13.01 8.23
N LEU A 154 29.60 13.06 8.81
CA LEU A 154 30.30 11.88 9.31
C LEU A 154 29.54 11.15 10.41
N PHE A 155 28.87 11.88 11.32
CA PHE A 155 28.08 11.29 12.40
C PHE A 155 26.65 10.91 11.96
N TYR A 156 26.16 11.51 10.88
CA TYR A 156 24.82 11.29 10.36
C TYR A 156 24.88 10.81 8.90
N THR A 157 25.06 9.51 8.74
CA THR A 157 25.27 8.86 7.43
C THR A 157 24.02 8.80 6.54
N VAL A 158 22.86 9.21 7.05
CA VAL A 158 21.59 9.26 6.30
C VAL A 158 21.50 10.45 5.35
N TYR A 159 22.43 11.41 5.45
CA TYR A 159 22.46 12.57 4.56
C TYR A 159 23.47 12.37 3.44
N MET A 160 23.04 12.69 2.23
CA MET A 160 23.94 12.71 1.07
C MET A 160 24.90 13.90 1.13
N ASN A 161 24.37 15.05 1.56
CA ASN A 161 25.08 16.32 1.60
C ASN A 161 24.35 17.33 2.51
N LEU A 162 25.10 18.24 3.11
CA LEU A 162 24.59 19.45 3.73
C LEU A 162 25.17 20.64 2.96
N ILE A 163 24.34 21.61 2.60
CA ILE A 163 24.68 22.72 1.73
C ILE A 163 24.42 24.03 2.45
N LEU A 164 25.45 24.85 2.60
CA LEU A 164 25.34 26.21 3.09
C LEU A 164 25.27 27.17 1.90
N ALA A 165 24.15 27.87 1.74
CA ALA A 165 23.93 28.86 0.70
C ALA A 165 23.77 30.27 1.29
N ASP A 166 24.33 31.28 0.61
CA ASP A 166 24.17 32.68 1.00
C ASP A 166 22.76 33.23 0.69
N LYS A 167 22.47 34.47 1.09
CA LYS A 167 21.19 35.15 0.83
C LYS A 167 20.78 35.25 -0.65
N ASN A 168 21.72 35.10 -1.58
CA ASN A 168 21.46 35.12 -3.02
C ASN A 168 21.32 33.69 -3.60
N GLY A 169 21.41 32.66 -2.75
CA GLY A 169 21.34 31.26 -3.14
C GLY A 169 22.65 30.73 -3.71
N LYS A 170 23.78 31.42 -3.57
CA LYS A 170 25.07 30.87 -3.98
C LYS A 170 25.57 29.88 -2.93
N ILE A 171 25.94 28.68 -3.34
CA ILE A 171 26.51 27.66 -2.45
C ILE A 171 27.92 28.08 -2.03
N ILE A 172 28.14 28.20 -0.73
CA ILE A 172 29.42 28.63 -0.13
C ILE A 172 30.23 27.42 0.37
N ALA A 173 29.56 26.45 0.99
CA ALA A 173 30.21 25.27 1.56
C ALA A 173 29.27 24.05 1.51
N ILE A 174 29.87 22.84 1.45
CA ILE A 174 29.14 21.56 1.45
C ILE A 174 29.81 20.52 2.36
N SER A 175 29.09 19.47 2.75
CA SER A 175 29.59 18.39 3.64
C SER A 175 30.27 17.21 2.94
N ASN A 176 30.18 17.12 1.62
CA ASN A 176 30.66 15.96 0.87
C ASN A 176 31.31 16.36 -0.46
N THR A 177 32.32 17.21 -0.39
CA THR A 177 33.07 17.70 -1.56
C THR A 177 33.74 16.57 -2.34
N ALA A 178 34.11 15.46 -1.69
CA ALA A 178 34.72 14.32 -2.36
C ALA A 178 33.76 13.65 -3.36
N ALA A 179 32.49 13.46 -2.97
CA ALA A 179 31.48 12.91 -3.86
C ALA A 179 30.90 13.95 -4.84
N TYR A 180 30.92 15.23 -4.46
CA TYR A 180 30.28 16.31 -5.23
C TYR A 180 31.20 17.55 -5.42
N PRO A 181 32.33 17.42 -6.15
CA PRO A 181 33.36 18.45 -6.19
C PRO A 181 32.95 19.75 -6.88
N ASN A 182 31.92 19.71 -7.73
CA ASN A 182 31.54 20.84 -8.61
C ASN A 182 30.32 21.63 -8.12
N ILE A 183 29.77 21.32 -6.93
CA ILE A 183 28.57 21.99 -6.43
C ILE A 183 28.86 23.38 -5.85
N THR A 184 30.02 23.57 -5.21
CA THR A 184 30.38 24.85 -4.58
C THR A 184 30.42 25.97 -5.62
N GLY A 185 29.74 27.08 -5.32
CA GLY A 185 29.58 28.22 -6.23
C GLY A 185 28.38 28.13 -7.18
N MET A 186 27.70 26.98 -7.30
CA MET A 186 26.43 26.90 -8.01
C MET A 186 25.33 27.71 -7.31
N SER A 187 24.25 28.01 -8.03
CA SER A 187 23.09 28.71 -7.48
C SER A 187 21.95 27.73 -7.21
N VAL A 188 21.35 27.86 -6.03
CA VAL A 188 20.12 27.19 -5.58
C VAL A 188 18.99 28.20 -5.33
N ALA A 189 19.12 29.43 -5.83
CA ALA A 189 18.13 30.50 -5.62
C ALA A 189 16.71 30.12 -6.10
N ASN A 190 16.63 29.22 -7.08
CA ASN A 190 15.38 28.72 -7.65
C ASN A 190 14.91 27.39 -7.05
N GLU A 191 15.63 26.82 -6.09
CA GLU A 191 15.19 25.63 -5.38
C GLU A 191 14.12 26.00 -4.35
N LYS A 192 13.13 25.12 -4.18
CA LYS A 192 11.97 25.40 -3.33
C LYS A 192 12.38 25.52 -1.86
N TRP A 193 13.13 24.57 -1.31
CA TRP A 193 13.65 24.63 0.07
C TRP A 193 14.41 25.93 0.36
N PHE A 194 15.16 26.47 -0.62
CA PHE A 194 15.92 27.70 -0.43
C PHE A 194 14.99 28.92 -0.37
N ARG A 195 14.08 29.06 -1.35
CA ARG A 195 13.11 30.16 -1.36
C ARG A 195 12.23 30.16 -0.12
N ASP A 196 11.72 28.98 0.24
CA ASP A 196 10.84 28.82 1.40
C ASP A 196 11.61 29.07 2.69
N GLY A 197 12.86 28.62 2.79
CA GLY A 197 13.75 28.91 3.91
C GLY A 197 13.95 30.42 4.09
N MET A 198 14.29 31.13 3.02
CA MET A 198 14.47 32.59 3.04
C MET A 198 13.20 33.37 3.46
N MET A 199 12.01 32.79 3.33
CA MET A 199 10.74 33.38 3.78
C MET A 199 10.44 33.16 5.27
N THR A 200 11.19 32.29 5.96
CA THR A 200 11.02 32.09 7.41
C THR A 200 11.41 33.35 8.19
N THR A 201 10.67 33.64 9.25
CA THR A 201 10.82 34.83 10.07
C THR A 201 11.59 34.59 11.37
N ARG A 202 11.66 33.34 11.83
CA ARG A 202 12.32 32.95 13.08
C ARG A 202 13.20 31.70 12.92
N GLY A 203 14.21 31.54 13.77
CA GLY A 203 15.17 30.44 13.72
C GLY A 203 14.64 29.09 14.21
N ASP A 204 13.50 29.08 14.89
CA ASP A 204 12.76 27.88 15.28
C ASP A 204 11.89 27.32 14.13
N GLN A 205 11.80 28.03 13.01
CA GLN A 205 11.10 27.57 11.81
C GLN A 205 12.04 26.79 10.88
N TYR A 206 11.45 25.86 10.14
CA TYR A 206 12.12 25.09 9.11
C TYR A 206 11.15 24.87 7.95
N VAL A 207 11.70 24.45 6.82
CA VAL A 207 10.94 24.06 5.64
C VAL A 207 11.36 22.68 5.20
N VAL A 208 10.47 22.01 4.47
CA VAL A 208 10.70 20.68 3.94
C VAL A 208 10.12 20.61 2.53
N ASP A 209 10.92 20.09 1.61
CA ASP A 209 10.49 19.77 0.26
C ASP A 209 9.90 18.36 0.18
N ASP A 210 8.98 18.17 -0.76
CA ASP A 210 8.49 16.83 -1.10
C ASP A 210 9.60 16.03 -1.80
N ILE A 211 9.40 14.71 -1.97
CA ILE A 211 10.42 13.87 -2.61
C ILE A 211 10.58 14.26 -4.08
N HIS A 212 11.83 14.49 -4.48
CA HIS A 212 12.21 14.76 -5.85
C HIS A 212 13.64 14.30 -6.14
N ASN A 213 13.98 14.23 -7.43
CA ASN A 213 15.37 13.99 -7.84
C ASN A 213 16.16 15.29 -7.77
N SER A 214 17.33 15.24 -7.13
CA SER A 214 18.21 16.40 -7.00
C SER A 214 19.13 16.54 -8.22
N SER A 215 18.99 17.63 -8.97
CA SER A 215 19.80 17.95 -10.15
C SER A 215 21.30 18.04 -9.85
N ILE A 216 21.65 18.49 -8.63
CA ILE A 216 23.04 18.65 -8.18
C ILE A 216 23.64 17.38 -7.54
N HIS A 217 22.84 16.33 -7.30
CA HIS A 217 23.28 15.08 -6.68
C HIS A 217 23.02 13.88 -7.61
N ASN A 218 23.43 13.99 -8.88
CA ASN A 218 23.29 12.93 -9.89
C ASN A 218 21.85 12.45 -10.13
N HIS A 219 20.84 13.29 -9.88
CA HIS A 219 19.42 12.93 -9.96
C HIS A 219 18.99 11.85 -8.96
N ASN A 220 19.76 11.63 -7.90
CA ASN A 220 19.34 10.77 -6.79
C ASN A 220 18.12 11.39 -6.09
N PRO A 221 17.20 10.56 -5.59
CA PRO A 221 16.01 11.02 -4.90
C PRO A 221 16.37 11.56 -3.51
N VAL A 222 15.79 12.70 -3.14
CA VAL A 222 16.06 13.38 -1.88
C VAL A 222 14.78 13.85 -1.20
N ALA A 223 14.85 13.96 0.12
CA ALA A 223 14.03 14.89 0.88
C ALA A 223 14.94 16.01 1.38
N VAL A 224 14.53 17.28 1.20
CA VAL A 224 15.37 18.42 1.60
C VAL A 224 14.73 19.17 2.75
N TYR A 225 15.48 19.33 3.84
CA TYR A 225 15.12 20.19 4.96
C TYR A 225 15.90 21.49 4.85
N GLY A 226 15.21 22.62 4.97
CA GLY A 226 15.81 23.96 4.95
C GLY A 226 15.66 24.63 6.30
N ALA A 227 16.74 25.17 6.83
CA ALA A 227 16.73 26.03 8.01
C ALA A 227 17.55 27.30 7.75
N THR A 228 17.03 28.44 8.18
CA THR A 228 17.67 29.73 7.94
C THR A 228 18.83 29.93 8.88
N VAL A 229 19.99 30.25 8.32
CA VAL A 229 21.16 30.68 9.09
C VAL A 229 21.01 32.17 9.38
N ARG A 230 20.97 32.50 10.66
CA ARG A 230 20.73 33.87 11.14
C ARG A 230 21.98 34.44 11.78
N ARG A 231 22.08 35.77 11.74
CA ARG A 231 23.14 36.53 12.41
C ARG A 231 23.27 36.11 13.87
N GLY A 232 24.50 35.81 14.29
CA GLY A 232 24.79 35.36 15.66
C GLY A 232 24.29 33.96 16.03
N GLY A 233 23.61 33.25 15.12
CA GLY A 233 22.85 32.05 15.46
C GLY A 233 21.57 32.34 16.24
N ASP A 234 21.15 33.60 16.33
CA ASP A 234 20.02 34.04 17.13
C ASP A 234 18.68 33.70 16.46
N LEU A 235 17.67 33.37 17.27
CA LEU A 235 16.31 33.05 16.79
C LEU A 235 15.70 34.19 15.96
N ASP A 236 15.92 35.43 16.39
CA ASP A 236 15.38 36.64 15.75
C ASP A 236 16.46 37.42 14.97
N GLY A 237 17.62 36.80 14.72
CA GLY A 237 18.72 37.39 13.97
C GLY A 237 18.37 37.64 12.50
N GLU A 238 19.06 38.60 11.88
CA GLU A 238 18.97 38.88 10.45
C GLU A 238 19.24 37.61 9.63
N THR A 239 18.44 37.37 8.59
CA THR A 239 18.63 36.26 7.65
C THR A 239 19.92 36.45 6.85
N LEU A 240 20.85 35.50 6.95
CA LEU A 240 22.13 35.53 6.22
C LEU A 240 22.15 34.56 5.02
N GLY A 241 21.37 33.48 5.10
CA GLY A 241 21.32 32.42 4.09
C GLY A 241 20.54 31.22 4.61
N VAL A 242 20.66 30.09 3.93
CA VAL A 242 19.92 28.85 4.27
C VAL A 242 20.87 27.66 4.29
N LEU A 243 20.71 26.83 5.32
CA LEU A 243 21.27 25.48 5.39
C LEU A 243 20.26 24.50 4.79
N GLY A 244 20.63 23.86 3.68
CA GLY A 244 19.90 22.75 3.08
C GLY A 244 20.48 21.41 3.51
N VAL A 245 19.66 20.54 4.07
CA VAL A 245 20.04 19.20 4.53
C VAL A 245 19.39 18.17 3.60
N PHE A 246 20.20 17.49 2.80
CA PHE A 246 19.75 16.56 1.76
C PHE A 246 19.76 15.13 2.29
N PHE A 247 18.59 14.66 2.68
CA PHE A 247 18.37 13.29 3.15
C PHE A 247 18.36 12.31 1.96
N ASP A 248 19.12 11.23 2.09
CA ASP A 248 19.18 10.19 1.05
C ASP A 248 17.89 9.36 1.08
N TRP A 249 16.95 9.71 0.19
CA TRP A 249 15.64 9.07 0.18
C TRP A 249 15.71 7.62 -0.31
N GLY A 250 16.60 7.33 -1.27
CA GLY A 250 16.59 6.05 -2.01
C GLY A 250 16.71 4.82 -1.10
N PRO A 251 17.79 4.68 -0.32
CA PRO A 251 17.99 3.54 0.57
C PRO A 251 16.90 3.40 1.64
N GLN A 252 16.40 4.53 2.13
CA GLN A 252 15.37 4.58 3.17
C GLN A 252 14.03 4.13 2.61
N ALA A 253 13.65 4.66 1.45
CA ALA A 253 12.47 4.26 0.69
C ALA A 253 12.49 2.76 0.39
N GLU A 254 13.60 2.24 -0.14
CA GLU A 254 13.79 0.82 -0.44
C GLU A 254 13.62 -0.04 0.82
N SER A 255 14.19 0.37 1.95
CA SER A 255 14.02 -0.36 3.21
C SER A 255 12.55 -0.44 3.60
N ILE A 256 11.81 0.67 3.56
CA ILE A 256 10.39 0.72 3.94
C ILE A 256 9.53 -0.14 3.01
N VAL A 257 9.73 -0.06 1.69
CA VAL A 257 8.83 -0.77 0.76
C VAL A 257 9.23 -2.22 0.49
N SER A 258 10.47 -2.62 0.79
CA SER A 258 10.98 -3.96 0.42
C SER A 258 11.51 -4.79 1.59
N LYS A 259 11.90 -4.19 2.72
CA LYS A 259 12.53 -4.90 3.85
C LYS A 259 11.65 -4.94 5.10
N GLU A 260 11.00 -3.82 5.44
CA GLU A 260 10.07 -3.74 6.57
C GLU A 260 8.78 -4.57 6.43
N PRO A 261 8.20 -4.76 5.22
CA PRO A 261 6.96 -5.54 5.09
C PRO A 261 7.17 -7.01 5.46
N THR A 262 6.38 -7.50 6.40
CA THR A 262 6.41 -8.91 6.84
C THR A 262 5.57 -9.79 5.91
N LEU A 263 6.12 -10.04 4.72
CA LEU A 263 5.50 -10.86 3.68
C LEU A 263 6.32 -12.12 3.41
N SER A 264 5.63 -13.26 3.25
CA SER A 264 6.24 -14.48 2.76
C SER A 264 6.66 -14.36 1.28
N ALA A 265 7.55 -15.25 0.82
CA ALA A 265 8.00 -15.25 -0.57
C ALA A 265 6.85 -15.37 -1.60
N GLU A 266 5.81 -16.15 -1.28
CA GLU A 266 4.61 -16.26 -2.14
C GLU A 266 3.73 -15.00 -2.09
N GLU A 267 3.68 -14.32 -0.95
CA GLU A 267 2.96 -13.04 -0.87
C GLU A 267 3.67 -11.95 -1.66
N TRP A 268 5.01 -11.91 -1.65
CA TRP A 268 5.78 -10.95 -2.44
C TRP A 268 5.48 -11.03 -3.93
N LYS A 269 5.29 -12.23 -4.49
CA LYS A 269 4.95 -12.41 -5.91
C LYS A 269 3.64 -11.73 -6.33
N ARG A 270 2.76 -11.45 -5.37
CA ARG A 270 1.42 -10.93 -5.60
C ARG A 270 1.14 -9.61 -4.85
N THR A 271 2.13 -9.05 -4.17
CA THR A 271 1.96 -7.85 -3.34
C THR A 271 2.89 -6.76 -3.81
N ARG A 272 2.32 -5.57 -4.00
CA ARG A 272 3.05 -4.34 -4.27
C ARG A 272 2.89 -3.41 -3.07
N VAL A 273 4.00 -2.92 -2.55
CA VAL A 273 4.03 -1.98 -1.42
C VAL A 273 4.51 -0.63 -1.93
N MET A 274 3.85 0.44 -1.54
CA MET A 274 4.12 1.79 -2.02
C MET A 274 4.04 2.81 -0.89
N LEU A 275 4.80 3.89 -1.05
CA LEU A 275 4.58 5.16 -0.35
C LEU A 275 4.11 6.19 -1.38
N LEU A 276 3.08 6.95 -1.04
CA LEU A 276 2.57 8.05 -1.84
C LEU A 276 2.70 9.37 -1.09
N ASP A 277 2.93 10.46 -1.81
CA ASP A 277 2.83 11.80 -1.24
C ASP A 277 1.36 12.25 -1.04
N LYS A 278 1.15 13.47 -0.54
CA LYS A 278 -0.19 14.02 -0.29
C LYS A 278 -1.06 14.17 -1.55
N ASN A 279 -0.44 14.15 -2.74
CA ASN A 279 -1.10 14.23 -4.04
C ASN A 279 -1.21 12.86 -4.72
N PHE A 280 -1.00 11.78 -3.96
CA PHE A 280 -0.99 10.39 -4.42
C PHE A 280 0.08 10.06 -5.46
N ARG A 281 1.14 10.86 -5.54
CA ARG A 281 2.29 10.54 -6.39
C ARG A 281 3.15 9.48 -5.71
N ILE A 282 3.57 8.46 -6.46
CA ILE A 282 4.39 7.37 -5.95
C ILE A 282 5.79 7.91 -5.62
N ILE A 283 6.15 7.92 -4.34
CA ILE A 283 7.48 8.34 -3.86
C ILE A 283 8.37 7.14 -3.52
N ALA A 284 7.79 5.95 -3.34
CA ALA A 284 8.51 4.68 -3.25
C ALA A 284 7.61 3.53 -3.70
N ALA A 285 8.19 2.50 -4.32
CA ALA A 285 7.46 1.27 -4.67
C ALA A 285 8.39 0.06 -4.61
N SER A 286 7.90 -1.08 -4.12
CA SER A 286 8.67 -2.32 -3.96
C SER A 286 9.20 -2.90 -5.28
N ASP A 287 8.62 -2.49 -6.41
CA ASP A 287 9.02 -2.89 -7.76
C ASP A 287 9.78 -1.78 -8.52
N ASN A 288 9.94 -0.59 -7.93
CA ASN A 288 10.49 0.60 -8.57
C ASN A 288 9.77 1.04 -9.87
N ILE A 289 8.52 0.61 -10.07
CA ILE A 289 7.72 0.98 -11.24
C ILE A 289 6.91 2.25 -10.96
N ASP A 290 6.71 3.09 -11.97
CA ASP A 290 5.86 4.28 -11.93
C ASP A 290 6.22 5.33 -10.86
N ILE A 291 7.47 5.33 -10.38
CA ILE A 291 7.96 6.35 -9.45
C ILE A 291 7.69 7.75 -10.03
N TYR A 292 7.16 8.62 -9.18
CA TYR A 292 6.68 9.97 -9.48
C TYR A 292 5.44 10.11 -10.37
N LYS A 293 4.76 9.01 -10.72
CA LYS A 293 3.41 9.07 -11.31
C LYS A 293 2.34 9.05 -10.23
N THR A 294 1.17 9.59 -10.55
CA THR A 294 -0.01 9.53 -9.68
C THR A 294 -0.60 8.13 -9.66
N PHE A 295 -0.80 7.59 -8.46
CA PHE A 295 -1.58 6.38 -8.23
C PHE A 295 -3.04 6.77 -7.97
N PRO A 296 -4.03 6.15 -8.66
CA PRO A 296 -5.44 6.49 -8.50
C PRO A 296 -6.03 5.90 -7.20
N LEU A 297 -5.58 6.40 -6.05
CA LEU A 297 -6.06 5.95 -4.74
C LEU A 297 -7.47 6.47 -4.49
N ALA A 298 -8.42 5.56 -4.26
CA ALA A 298 -9.77 5.92 -3.82
C ALA A 298 -9.81 6.09 -2.29
N VAL A 299 -9.95 7.33 -1.84
CA VAL A 299 -10.10 7.66 -0.42
C VAL A 299 -11.56 8.00 -0.14
N GLU A 300 -12.38 6.98 0.13
CA GLU A 300 -13.82 7.13 0.37
C GLU A 300 -14.22 6.78 1.81
N GLY A 301 -14.81 7.76 2.50
CA GLY A 301 -15.38 7.56 3.84
C GLY A 301 -14.34 7.11 4.88
N SER A 302 -14.73 6.17 5.75
CA SER A 302 -13.86 5.60 6.78
C SER A 302 -13.14 4.32 6.35
N LYS A 303 -13.41 3.80 5.14
CA LYS A 303 -12.84 2.53 4.67
C LYS A 303 -11.40 2.74 4.18
N ARG A 304 -10.47 2.06 4.84
CA ARG A 304 -9.03 2.06 4.54
C ARG A 304 -8.57 0.85 3.72
N ALA A 305 -9.51 0.03 3.26
CA ALA A 305 -9.27 -1.06 2.32
C ALA A 305 -10.49 -1.27 1.41
N TYR A 306 -10.24 -1.62 0.16
CA TYR A 306 -11.25 -1.91 -0.85
C TYR A 306 -10.75 -2.92 -1.90
N LEU A 307 -11.66 -3.44 -2.72
CA LEU A 307 -11.32 -4.22 -3.90
C LEU A 307 -11.35 -3.30 -5.13
N ASP A 308 -10.29 -3.31 -5.94
CA ASP A 308 -10.29 -2.60 -7.22
C ASP A 308 -11.06 -3.38 -8.30
N GLU A 309 -11.19 -2.78 -9.49
CA GLU A 309 -11.89 -3.39 -10.63
C GLU A 309 -11.26 -4.72 -11.09
N GLN A 310 -9.97 -4.93 -10.80
CA GLN A 310 -9.24 -6.16 -11.12
C GLN A 310 -9.34 -7.20 -10.00
N GLY A 311 -10.06 -6.90 -8.91
CA GLY A 311 -10.25 -7.78 -7.76
C GLY A 311 -9.03 -7.85 -6.82
N ASN A 312 -8.11 -6.89 -6.91
CA ASN A 312 -7.01 -6.77 -5.97
C ASN A 312 -7.49 -6.09 -4.69
N THR A 313 -6.95 -6.53 -3.56
CA THR A 313 -7.16 -5.82 -2.29
C THR A 313 -6.20 -4.63 -2.25
N VAL A 314 -6.74 -3.43 -2.24
CA VAL A 314 -6.00 -2.18 -2.01
C VAL A 314 -6.26 -1.76 -0.57
N ALA A 315 -5.22 -1.73 0.24
CA ALA A 315 -5.26 -1.19 1.59
C ALA A 315 -4.34 0.01 1.69
N TYR A 316 -4.73 1.00 2.48
CA TYR A 316 -3.95 2.22 2.64
C TYR A 316 -4.07 2.80 4.04
N ALA A 317 -3.10 3.61 4.41
CA ALA A 317 -3.14 4.40 5.63
C ALA A 317 -2.52 5.76 5.37
N LYS A 318 -3.19 6.82 5.83
CA LYS A 318 -2.60 8.15 5.87
C LYS A 318 -1.68 8.24 7.08
N THR A 319 -0.58 8.95 6.92
CA THR A 319 0.25 9.41 8.04
C THR A 319 -0.61 10.04 9.15
N LEU A 320 -0.39 9.56 10.36
CA LEU A 320 -0.69 10.28 11.59
C LEU A 320 0.52 11.15 11.90
N GLY A 321 0.29 12.37 12.39
CA GLY A 321 1.36 13.20 12.93
C GLY A 321 2.08 12.51 14.08
N TYR A 322 3.30 12.94 14.36
CA TYR A 322 4.13 12.44 15.46
C TYR A 322 4.67 13.63 16.26
N GLU A 323 4.31 13.72 17.54
CA GLU A 323 4.62 14.85 18.42
C GLU A 323 4.18 16.20 17.79
N GLU A 324 5.12 17.13 17.53
CA GLU A 324 4.85 18.43 16.91
C GLU A 324 4.97 18.40 15.38
N TYR A 325 5.18 17.22 14.78
CA TYR A 325 5.33 17.06 13.33
C TYR A 325 4.11 16.36 12.74
N ASP A 326 3.25 17.13 12.08
CA ASP A 326 2.05 16.63 11.40
C ASP A 326 2.35 15.69 10.22
N GLY A 327 3.63 15.56 9.83
CA GLY A 327 4.06 14.82 8.66
C GLY A 327 3.77 15.55 7.35
N LEU A 328 4.12 14.92 6.24
CA LEU A 328 3.94 15.47 4.89
C LEU A 328 2.60 15.08 4.25
N GLY A 329 1.69 14.49 5.03
CA GLY A 329 0.40 14.00 4.54
C GLY A 329 0.50 12.80 3.62
N TRP A 330 1.57 12.01 3.75
CA TRP A 330 1.84 10.82 2.94
C TRP A 330 0.91 9.66 3.25
N TYR A 331 0.92 8.66 2.35
CA TYR A 331 0.14 7.44 2.46
C TYR A 331 1.04 6.22 2.29
N GLY A 332 0.86 5.22 3.17
CA GLY A 332 1.31 3.86 2.90
C GLY A 332 0.21 3.14 2.13
N VAL A 333 0.56 2.44 1.06
CA VAL A 333 -0.40 1.71 0.22
C VAL A 333 0.13 0.32 -0.07
N VAL A 334 -0.74 -0.66 0.07
CA VAL A 334 -0.45 -2.05 -0.26
C VAL A 334 -1.52 -2.55 -1.20
N VAL A 335 -1.08 -3.04 -2.37
CA VAL A 335 -1.95 -3.68 -3.36
C VAL A 335 -1.59 -5.16 -3.40
N GLN A 336 -2.56 -6.01 -3.10
CA GLN A 336 -2.36 -7.46 -3.09
C GLN A 336 -3.31 -8.14 -4.05
N LYS A 337 -2.75 -8.82 -5.06
CA LYS A 337 -3.51 -9.63 -6.01
C LYS A 337 -4.10 -10.87 -5.32
N PRO A 338 -5.27 -11.33 -5.78
CA PRO A 338 -5.87 -12.55 -5.27
C PRO A 338 -4.96 -13.77 -5.49
N VAL A 339 -5.00 -14.75 -4.58
CA VAL A 339 -4.37 -16.06 -4.80
C VAL A 339 -5.05 -16.74 -5.98
N SER A 340 -4.28 -17.38 -6.86
CA SER A 340 -4.84 -18.07 -8.03
C SER A 340 -5.75 -19.24 -7.62
N LYS A 341 -6.78 -19.53 -8.41
CA LYS A 341 -7.68 -20.67 -8.15
C LYS A 341 -6.90 -22.01 -8.13
N ASP A 342 -5.92 -22.17 -9.01
CA ASP A 342 -5.11 -23.38 -9.09
C ASP A 342 -4.25 -23.62 -7.85
N GLU A 343 -3.66 -22.56 -7.28
CA GLU A 343 -2.93 -22.67 -6.00
C GLU A 343 -3.86 -22.99 -4.83
N ILE A 344 -5.05 -22.40 -4.82
CA ILE A 344 -6.04 -22.72 -3.79
C ILE A 344 -6.41 -24.20 -3.87
N LEU A 345 -6.68 -24.71 -5.08
CA LEU A 345 -7.04 -26.12 -5.33
C LEU A 345 -5.92 -27.11 -5.03
N LYS A 346 -4.66 -26.78 -5.34
CA LYS A 346 -3.49 -27.64 -4.99
C LYS A 346 -3.27 -27.79 -3.48
N SER A 347 -3.90 -26.93 -2.69
CA SER A 347 -3.71 -26.85 -1.24
C SER A 347 -4.91 -27.35 -0.42
N ILE A 348 -5.94 -27.83 -1.13
CA ILE A 348 -7.10 -28.59 -0.64
C ILE A 348 -6.80 -30.06 -0.85
#